data_AF-A0A4V2SAV7-F1
#
_entry.id   AF-A0A4V2SAV7-F1
#
_cell.length_a   1.000
_cell.length_b   1.000
_cell.length_c   1.000
_cell.angle_alpha   90.00
_cell.angle_beta   90.00
_cell.angle_gamma   90.00
#
_symmetry.space_group_name_H-M   'P 1'
#
loop_
_entity.id
_entity.type
_entity.pdbx_description
1 polymer ?
#
loop_
_entity_poly.entity_id
_entity_poly.type
_entity_poly.pdbx_seq_one_letter_code
_entity_poly.pdbx_strand_id
1 'polypeptide(L)'
;MGDYSRDEWTERKIKWELKIQDAENEIKKFEREINSVKLITNEERIFYLKRALDELDTTLNPSERNKIYKDAIEWIRWTRLNDDNPKIKVNFI
;
A
#
# COMPACT_ATOMS: atom_id res chain seq x y z
N MET A 1 -38.73 15.00 22.49
CA MET A 1 -37.69 13.97 22.27
C MET A 1 -38.01 12.87 23.27
N GLY A 2 -38.86 11.93 22.86
CA GLY A 2 -39.53 10.99 23.75
C GLY A 2 -38.63 9.83 24.13
N ASP A 3 -38.56 9.59 25.44
CA ASP A 3 -37.69 8.64 26.11
C ASP A 3 -38.02 7.20 25.72
N TYR A 4 -37.01 6.49 25.24
CA TYR A 4 -37.08 5.04 25.07
C TYR A 4 -37.43 4.38 26.40
N SER A 5 -38.23 3.31 26.35
CA SER A 5 -38.39 2.47 27.54
C SER A 5 -37.02 1.89 27.93
N ARG A 6 -36.83 1.60 29.22
CA ARG A 6 -35.58 1.00 29.72
C ARG A 6 -35.22 -0.28 28.96
N ASP A 7 -36.24 -1.05 28.57
CA ASP A 7 -36.08 -2.30 27.85
C ASP A 7 -35.68 -2.05 26.39
N GLU A 8 -36.32 -1.10 25.71
CA GLU A 8 -35.95 -0.70 24.34
C GLU A 8 -34.54 -0.12 24.26
N TRP A 9 -34.11 0.62 25.29
CA TRP A 9 -32.75 1.13 25.37
C TRP A 9 -31.73 0.00 25.56
N THR A 10 -32.07 -0.98 26.41
CA THR A 10 -31.21 -2.13 26.70
C THR A 10 -31.06 -3.03 25.46
N GLU A 11 -32.15 -3.32 24.76
CA GLU A 11 -32.11 -4.09 23.50
C GLU A 11 -31.28 -3.39 22.42
N ARG A 12 -31.46 -2.07 22.26
CA ARG A 12 -30.66 -1.29 21.32
C ARG A 12 -29.19 -1.31 21.70
N LYS A 13 -28.86 -1.15 22.98
CA LYS A 13 -27.49 -1.19 23.46
C LYS A 13 -26.82 -2.52 23.14
N ILE A 14 -27.47 -3.64 23.45
CA ILE A 14 -26.96 -4.99 23.15
C ILE A 14 -26.76 -5.18 21.64
N LYS A 15 -27.71 -4.71 20.82
CA LYS A 15 -27.61 -4.77 19.36
C LYS A 15 -26.41 -3.99 18.83
N TRP A 16 -26.12 -2.83 19.40
CA TRP A 16 -24.94 -2.04 19.01
C TRP A 16 -23.64 -2.66 19.51
N GLU A 17 -23.61 -3.21 20.73
CA GLU A 17 -22.46 -3.93 21.26
C GLU A 17 -22.09 -5.15 20.40
N LEU A 18 -23.09 -5.93 19.96
CA LEU A 18 -22.86 -7.06 19.03
C LEU A 18 -22.28 -6.59 17.69
N LYS A 19 -22.83 -5.51 17.11
CA LYS A 19 -22.30 -4.95 15.87
C LYS A 19 -20.87 -4.43 16.00
N ILE A 20 -20.53 -3.83 17.14
CA ILE A 20 -19.17 -3.38 17.43
C ILE A 20 -18.24 -4.60 17.51
N GLN A 21 -18.66 -5.65 18.20
CA GLN A 21 -17.88 -6.88 18.32
C GLN A 21 -17.67 -7.57 16.97
N ASP A 22 -18.69 -7.61 16.11
CA ASP A 22 -18.58 -8.15 14.75
C ASP A 22 -17.58 -7.34 13.91
N ALA A 23 -17.67 -6.00 13.96
CA ALA A 23 -16.75 -5.12 13.26
C ALA A 23 -15.30 -5.26 13.76
N GLU A 24 -15.09 -5.40 15.07
CA GLU A 24 -13.75 -5.65 15.65
C GLU A 24 -13.17 -7.00 15.18
N ASN A 25 -14.01 -8.02 15.03
CA ASN A 25 -13.58 -9.32 14.51
C ASN A 25 -13.22 -9.25 13.03
N GLU A 26 -13.97 -8.51 12.23
CA GLU A 26 -13.63 -8.25 10.82
C GLU A 26 -12.32 -7.48 10.69
N ILE A 27 -12.12 -6.44 11.50
CA ILE A 27 -10.85 -5.69 11.54
C ILE A 27 -9.69 -6.63 11.85
N LYS A 28 -9.80 -7.47 12.90
CA LYS A 28 -8.74 -8.43 13.24
C LYS A 28 -8.48 -9.45 12.12
N LYS A 29 -9.51 -9.84 11.37
CA LYS A 29 -9.37 -10.73 10.22
C LYS A 29 -8.58 -10.03 9.10
N PHE A 30 -8.97 -8.79 8.74
CA PHE A 30 -8.26 -8.02 7.72
C PHE A 30 -6.84 -7.67 8.13
N GLU A 31 -6.58 -7.36 9.41
CA GLU A 31 -5.23 -7.15 9.92
C GLU A 31 -4.37 -8.41 9.79
N ARG A 32 -4.91 -9.60 10.04
CA ARG A 32 -4.21 -10.87 9.82
C ARG A 32 -3.92 -11.11 8.34
N GLU A 33 -4.87 -10.81 7.46
CA GLU A 33 -4.69 -10.93 6.01
C GLU A 33 -3.63 -9.93 5.49
N ILE A 34 -3.64 -8.67 5.97
CA ILE A 34 -2.63 -7.68 5.63
C ILE A 34 -1.25 -8.11 6.17
N ASN A 35 -1.20 -8.64 7.38
CA ASN A 35 0.05 -9.08 7.99
C ASN A 35 0.58 -10.40 7.39
N SER A 36 -0.28 -11.27 6.87
CA SER A 36 0.15 -12.45 6.09
C SER A 36 0.64 -12.06 4.69
N VAL A 37 0.10 -10.97 4.11
CA VAL A 37 0.61 -10.37 2.86
C VAL A 37 1.95 -9.63 3.06
N LYS A 38 2.36 -9.33 4.31
CA LYS A 38 3.54 -8.49 4.62
C LYS A 38 4.91 -9.17 4.52
N LEU A 39 5.02 -10.37 3.96
CA LEU A 39 6.31 -10.96 3.62
C LEU A 39 6.49 -11.06 2.10
N ILE A 40 6.25 -9.95 1.39
CA ILE A 40 6.78 -9.84 0.01
C ILE A 40 8.30 -9.90 0.14
N THR A 41 8.84 -11.04 -0.25
CA THR A 41 10.27 -11.31 -0.25
C THR A 41 10.99 -10.34 -1.20
N ASN A 42 12.29 -10.14 -1.00
CA ASN A 42 13.06 -9.30 -1.92
C ASN A 42 12.98 -9.79 -3.37
N GLU A 43 12.83 -11.10 -3.57
CA GLU A 43 12.67 -11.72 -4.89
C GLU A 43 11.33 -11.33 -5.53
N GLU A 44 10.23 -11.40 -4.77
CA GLU A 44 8.92 -10.97 -5.25
C GLU A 44 8.88 -9.46 -5.51
N ARG A 45 9.56 -8.65 -4.69
CA ARG A 45 9.70 -7.20 -4.95
C ARG A 45 10.40 -6.94 -6.29
N ILE A 46 11.50 -7.65 -6.56
CA ILE A 46 12.21 -7.55 -7.84
C ILE A 46 11.31 -8.01 -9.00
N PHE A 47 10.53 -9.08 -8.80
CA PHE A 47 9.58 -9.56 -9.80
C PHE A 47 8.51 -8.50 -10.14
N TYR A 48 7.88 -7.89 -9.12
CA TYR A 48 6.88 -6.85 -9.35
C TYR A 48 7.47 -5.59 -10.01
N LEU A 49 8.69 -5.20 -9.64
CA LEU A 49 9.38 -4.09 -10.29
C LEU A 49 9.68 -4.36 -11.76
N LYS A 50 10.18 -5.57 -12.09
CA LYS A 50 10.40 -5.98 -13.48
C LYS A 50 9.10 -5.98 -14.27
N ARG A 51 8.04 -6.57 -13.71
CA ARG A 51 6.72 -6.61 -14.35
C ARG A 51 6.18 -5.20 -14.61
N ALA A 52 6.31 -4.29 -13.65
CA ALA A 52 5.89 -2.91 -13.82
C ALA A 52 6.68 -2.20 -14.95
N LEU A 53 8.00 -2.44 -15.05
CA LEU A 53 8.81 -1.89 -16.14
C LEU A 53 8.43 -2.48 -17.52
N ASP A 54 8.15 -3.78 -17.58
CA ASP A 54 7.71 -4.45 -18.82
C ASP A 54 6.31 -3.97 -19.26
N GLU A 55 5.42 -3.72 -18.30
CA GLU A 55 4.09 -3.12 -18.54
C GLU A 55 4.22 -1.67 -19.05
N LEU A 56 5.17 -0.89 -18.51
CA LEU A 56 5.47 0.46 -19.01
C LEU A 56 5.92 0.42 -20.47
N ASP A 57 6.68 -0.60 -20.86
CA ASP A 57 7.21 -0.74 -22.21
C ASP A 57 6.18 -1.24 -23.24
N THR A 58 5.07 -1.83 -22.78
CA THR A 58 4.08 -2.45 -23.67
C THR A 58 2.77 -1.67 -23.77
N THR A 59 2.39 -0.92 -22.73
CA THR A 59 1.04 -0.32 -22.65
C THR A 59 0.99 1.19 -22.87
N LEU A 60 2.10 1.91 -22.69
CA LEU A 60 2.10 3.39 -22.76
C LEU A 60 2.58 3.94 -24.10
N ASN A 61 1.89 5.01 -24.52
CA ASN A 61 2.29 5.84 -25.66
C ASN A 61 3.71 6.41 -25.40
N PRO A 62 4.60 6.45 -26.41
CA PRO A 62 5.97 6.98 -26.28
C PRO A 62 6.10 8.30 -25.50
N SER A 63 5.13 9.22 -25.60
CA SER A 63 5.18 10.48 -24.87
C SER A 63 5.01 10.32 -23.35
N GLU A 64 4.13 9.43 -22.91
CA GLU A 64 3.85 9.18 -21.49
C GLU A 64 4.97 8.35 -20.87
N ARG A 65 5.51 7.39 -21.64
CA ARG A 65 6.68 6.61 -21.26
C ARG A 65 7.91 7.49 -21.03
N ASN A 66 8.18 8.42 -21.95
CA ASN A 66 9.30 9.36 -21.82
C ASN A 66 9.16 10.28 -20.60
N LYS A 67 7.93 10.68 -20.25
CA LYS A 67 7.68 11.45 -19.03
C LYS A 67 8.03 10.63 -17.78
N ILE A 68 7.59 9.38 -17.72
CA ILE A 68 7.87 8.48 -16.59
C ILE A 68 9.37 8.19 -16.47
N TYR A 69 10.07 7.94 -17.57
CA TYR A 69 11.53 7.78 -17.53
C TYR A 69 12.25 9.05 -17.09
N LYS A 70 11.80 10.22 -17.54
CA LYS A 70 12.37 11.50 -17.11
C LYS A 70 12.18 11.71 -15.61
N ASP A 71 10.98 11.49 -15.09
CA ASP A 71 10.67 11.62 -13.67
C ASP A 71 11.50 10.61 -12.84
N ALA A 72 11.66 9.38 -13.33
CA ALA A 72 12.50 8.37 -12.69
C ALA A 72 13.99 8.75 -12.66
N ILE A 73 14.52 9.33 -13.75
CA ILE A 73 15.91 9.82 -13.82
C ILE A 73 16.12 11.00 -12.87
N GLU A 74 15.13 11.90 -12.74
CA GLU A 74 15.19 13.03 -11.80
C GLU A 74 15.21 12.58 -10.33
N TRP A 75 14.62 11.43 -10.01
CA TRP A 75 14.67 10.85 -8.65
C TRP A 75 16.01 10.18 -8.33
N ILE A 76 16.81 9.85 -9.35
CA ILE A 76 18.14 9.29 -9.16
C ILE A 76 19.11 10.42 -8.80
N ARG A 77 19.51 10.50 -7.53
CA ARG A 77 20.57 11.42 -7.09
C ARG A 77 21.94 10.90 -7.54
N TRP A 78 22.49 11.51 -8.57
CA TRP A 78 23.86 11.29 -9.00
C TRP A 78 24.84 11.87 -7.97
N THR A 79 25.58 11.01 -7.28
CA THR A 79 26.74 11.45 -6.48
C THR A 79 27.95 11.51 -7.39
N ARG A 80 28.67 12.65 -7.43
CA ARG A 80 29.88 12.78 -8.24
C ARG A 80 30.96 11.85 -7.68
N LEU A 81 31.43 10.94 -8.53
CA LEU A 81 32.63 10.13 -8.35
C LEU A 81 33.86 11.04 -8.23
N ASN A 82 34.37 11.23 -7.03
CA ASN A 82 35.81 11.45 -6.86
C ASN A 82 36.50 10.18 -6.32
N ASP A 83 35.86 9.01 -6.40
CA ASP A 83 36.45 7.73 -6.00
C ASP A 83 35.78 6.56 -6.76
N ASP A 84 36.48 6.10 -7.80
CA ASP A 84 36.52 4.81 -8.52
C ASP A 84 35.34 3.81 -8.63
N ASN A 85 34.10 4.09 -8.22
CA ASN A 85 32.93 3.33 -8.72
C ASN A 85 31.59 4.07 -8.49
N PRO A 86 30.76 4.34 -9.53
CA PRO A 86 29.46 4.97 -9.35
C PRO A 86 28.55 4.08 -8.52
N LYS A 87 28.27 4.47 -7.27
CA LYS A 87 27.24 3.83 -6.45
C LYS A 87 25.90 4.53 -6.69
N ILE A 88 25.01 3.84 -7.41
CA ILE A 88 23.62 4.28 -7.56
C ILE A 88 22.91 4.06 -6.23
N LYS A 89 22.45 5.13 -5.57
CA LYS A 89 21.50 5.04 -4.44
C LYS A 89 20.12 5.45 -4.95
N VAL A 90 19.21 4.49 -5.03
CA VAL A 90 17.80 4.75 -5.28
C VAL A 90 17.12 4.91 -3.91
N ASN A 91 16.66 6.13 -3.61
CA ASN A 91 15.85 6.38 -2.42
C ASN A 91 14.38 6.25 -2.82
N PHE A 92 13.72 5.18 -2.39
CA PHE A 92 12.26 5.12 -2.41
C PHE A 92 11.74 5.78 -1.12
N ILE A 93 10.81 6.74 -1.27
CA ILE A 93 10.09 7.40 -0.16
C ILE A 93 9.20 6.37 0.55
#